data_AF-A0A2P6VJR1-F1
#
_entry.id   AF-A0A2P6VJR1-F1
#
_cell.length_a   1.000
_cell.length_b   1.000
_cell.length_c   1.000
_cell.angle_alpha   90.00
_cell.angle_beta   90.00
_cell.angle_gamma   90.00
#
_symmetry.space_group_name_H-M   'P 1'
#
loop_
_entity.id
_entity.type
_entity.pdbx_description
1 polymer ?
#
loop_
_entity_poly.entity_id
_entity_poly.type
_entity_poly.pdbx_seq_one_letter_code
_entity_poly.pdbx_strand_id
1 'polypeptide(L)'
;MKQKWNRLLLSNRLVLLVLVAAATSAALLRAGTAGGAAAAGAGGDDWKKPGFCGRMDCPRYTAWQKSPDFQIREYDEASWVATNVSSTHYELAVKAAVPRLLEYFYGLNVEGLRMKETVPLLIYYRTDVHPHAGMRNFSVAMYLPYNYQGQPPEPNSTDVWIYRSPKSPLAVRMFQHRAREARVLDEAAALVDALEHAGHTDYESNVLMVASYNHPMKHHPHRRRYRHSEVWMRGDFKPEGRDGAGAVPADTAGAAATAGAAHV
;
A
#
# COMPACT_ATOMS: atom_id res chain seq x y z
N MET A 1 -22.34 26.49 -42.39
CA MET A 1 -22.51 25.02 -42.33
C MET A 1 -22.73 24.65 -40.88
N LYS A 2 -24.00 24.53 -40.50
CA LYS A 2 -24.71 23.25 -40.33
C LYS A 2 -24.23 22.55 -39.06
N GLN A 3 -24.90 22.74 -37.93
CA GLN A 3 -26.14 22.04 -37.56
C GLN A 3 -25.92 20.56 -37.18
N LYS A 4 -26.52 20.22 -36.03
CA LYS A 4 -26.93 18.91 -35.50
C LYS A 4 -25.85 18.18 -34.68
N TRP A 5 -26.09 17.73 -33.45
CA TRP A 5 -27.34 17.22 -32.88
C TRP A 5 -27.47 17.55 -31.38
N ASN A 6 -28.44 18.40 -31.05
CA ASN A 6 -29.16 18.38 -29.77
C ASN A 6 -30.10 17.18 -29.75
N ARG A 7 -30.20 16.48 -28.62
CA ARG A 7 -31.46 15.87 -28.14
C ARG A 7 -31.52 15.94 -26.61
N LEU A 8 -31.78 17.13 -26.10
CA LEU A 8 -32.64 17.31 -24.92
C LEU A 8 -34.03 17.71 -25.46
N LEU A 9 -35.03 16.89 -25.15
CA LEU A 9 -36.46 17.24 -25.22
C LEU A 9 -36.95 17.04 -23.78
N LEU A 10 -37.29 18.12 -23.07
CA LEU A 10 -38.64 18.71 -22.91
C LEU A 10 -39.61 17.74 -22.23
N SER A 11 -40.50 18.11 -21.31
CA SER A 11 -40.64 19.18 -20.33
C SER A 11 -41.90 18.81 -19.51
N ASN A 12 -42.00 19.38 -18.30
CA ASN A 12 -43.24 19.84 -17.68
C ASN A 12 -44.27 18.81 -17.18
N ARG A 13 -44.50 18.78 -15.85
CA ARG A 13 -45.65 19.45 -15.21
C ARG A 13 -45.63 19.30 -13.69
N LEU A 14 -45.87 20.43 -13.01
CA LEU A 14 -46.23 20.53 -11.59
C LEU A 14 -47.40 19.61 -11.24
N VAL A 15 -47.32 18.94 -10.09
CA VAL A 15 -48.45 18.83 -9.13
C VAL A 15 -47.89 18.91 -7.71
N LEU A 16 -48.35 19.94 -6.99
CA LEU A 16 -48.27 20.10 -5.54
C LEU A 16 -49.13 19.02 -4.87
N LEU A 17 -48.65 18.37 -3.80
CA LEU A 17 -49.52 18.00 -2.66
C LEU A 17 -48.69 17.76 -1.40
N VAL A 18 -48.97 18.60 -0.42
CA VAL A 18 -48.53 18.57 0.96
C VAL A 18 -49.23 17.42 1.69
N LEU A 19 -48.48 16.58 2.38
CA LEU A 19 -48.98 15.88 3.57
C LEU A 19 -47.89 15.84 4.65
N VAL A 20 -48.07 16.74 5.61
CA VAL A 20 -47.46 16.66 6.94
C VAL A 20 -48.19 15.56 7.69
N ALA A 21 -47.47 14.53 8.12
CA ALA A 21 -47.91 13.61 9.16
C ALA A 21 -46.77 13.46 10.16
N ALA A 22 -46.84 14.25 11.23
CA ALA A 22 -46.08 14.03 12.43
C ALA A 22 -46.72 12.84 13.18
N ALA A 23 -45.98 11.75 13.30
CA ALA A 23 -46.27 10.70 14.26
C ALA A 23 -44.98 10.45 15.07
N THR A 24 -44.95 11.05 16.25
CA THR A 24 -43.99 10.72 17.30
C THR A 24 -44.33 9.33 17.83
N SER A 25 -43.36 8.44 17.87
CA SER A 25 -43.39 7.27 18.76
C SER A 25 -41.97 6.91 19.15
N ALA A 26 -41.77 6.91 20.46
CA ALA A 26 -40.51 6.77 21.14
C ALA A 26 -39.94 5.34 21.04
N ALA A 27 -38.61 5.30 20.93
CA ALA A 27 -37.67 4.36 21.51
C ALA A 27 -38.08 2.88 21.68
N LEU A 28 -37.32 2.01 20.98
CA LEU A 28 -36.71 0.86 21.63
C LEU A 28 -35.26 0.74 21.17
N LEU A 29 -34.33 1.04 22.07
CA LEU A 29 -32.93 0.64 21.95
C LEU A 29 -32.88 -0.88 21.94
N ARG A 30 -32.51 -1.47 20.80
CA ARG A 30 -31.80 -2.74 20.81
C ARG A 30 -30.32 -2.43 20.83
N ALA A 31 -29.73 -2.57 22.01
CA ALA A 31 -28.30 -2.78 22.17
C ALA A 31 -27.94 -4.11 21.47
N GLY A 32 -27.69 -4.05 20.17
CA GLY A 32 -26.99 -5.10 19.47
C GLY A 32 -25.52 -5.01 19.88
N THR A 33 -25.08 -5.95 20.71
CA THR A 33 -23.65 -6.20 20.94
C THR A 33 -23.06 -6.72 19.64
N ALA A 34 -22.69 -5.81 18.74
CA ALA A 34 -21.74 -6.10 17.69
C ALA A 34 -20.36 -6.20 18.32
N GLY A 35 -20.12 -7.33 18.99
CA GLY A 35 -18.78 -7.84 19.23
C GLY A 35 -18.16 -8.21 17.88
N GLY A 36 -17.80 -7.20 17.10
CA GLY A 36 -16.88 -7.34 15.99
C GLY A 36 -15.50 -7.49 16.58
N ALA A 37 -15.08 -8.75 16.79
CA ALA A 37 -13.70 -9.07 17.09
C ALA A 37 -12.81 -8.33 16.09
N ALA A 38 -12.04 -7.36 16.58
CA ALA A 38 -10.93 -6.83 15.85
C ALA A 38 -10.03 -8.01 15.52
N ALA A 39 -10.02 -8.43 14.25
CA ALA A 39 -8.99 -9.30 13.72
C ALA A 39 -7.69 -8.49 13.76
N ALA A 40 -7.05 -8.49 14.93
CA ALA A 40 -5.66 -8.18 15.08
C ALA A 40 -4.92 -9.17 14.17
N GLY A 41 -4.29 -8.67 13.12
CA GLY A 41 -3.41 -9.47 12.28
C GLY A 41 -2.41 -10.19 13.18
N ALA A 42 -2.46 -11.52 13.12
CA ALA A 42 -1.62 -12.41 13.90
C ALA A 42 -0.18 -12.37 13.36
N GLY A 43 0.55 -11.31 13.70
CA GLY A 43 2.00 -11.38 13.83
C GLY A 43 2.29 -12.09 15.16
N GLY A 44 3.02 -13.19 15.12
CA GLY A 44 3.28 -14.04 16.28
C GLY A 44 3.76 -13.25 17.51
N ASP A 45 3.41 -13.75 18.70
CA ASP A 45 3.49 -13.07 20.00
C ASP A 45 4.89 -12.55 20.41
N ASP A 46 5.94 -12.82 19.61
CA ASP A 46 7.34 -12.45 19.88
C ASP A 46 7.90 -11.30 19.02
N TRP A 47 7.07 -10.61 18.22
CA TRP A 47 7.58 -9.52 17.37
C TRP A 47 8.15 -8.35 18.18
N LYS A 48 9.44 -8.05 17.98
CA LYS A 48 10.13 -6.90 18.58
C LYS A 48 10.25 -5.76 17.58
N LYS A 49 9.59 -4.64 17.88
CA LYS A 49 9.64 -3.43 17.04
C LYS A 49 11.10 -2.97 16.82
N PRO A 50 11.56 -2.81 15.57
CA PRO A 50 12.91 -2.35 15.30
C PRO A 50 13.18 -0.95 15.84
N GLY A 51 14.41 -0.71 16.33
CA GLY A 51 14.81 0.58 16.90
C GLY A 51 14.69 1.75 15.94
N PHE A 52 14.84 1.51 14.63
CA PHE A 52 14.68 2.54 13.59
C PHE A 52 13.24 3.05 13.43
N CYS A 53 12.22 2.33 13.91
CA CYS A 53 10.85 2.85 14.00
C CYS A 53 10.69 3.88 15.13
N GLY A 54 11.61 3.89 16.10
CA GLY A 54 11.56 4.76 17.26
C GLY A 54 10.26 4.62 18.05
N ARG A 55 9.61 5.75 18.34
CA ARG A 55 8.34 5.80 19.09
C ARG A 55 7.11 5.65 18.20
N MET A 56 7.28 5.63 16.88
CA MET A 56 6.17 5.55 15.93
C MET A 56 5.79 4.08 15.69
N ASP A 57 4.56 3.87 15.24
CA ASP A 57 4.10 2.56 14.76
C ASP A 57 4.73 2.28 13.39
N CYS A 58 4.98 1.01 13.10
CA CYS A 58 5.54 0.57 11.82
C CYS A 58 5.09 -0.83 11.44
N PRO A 59 5.18 -1.21 10.15
CA PRO A 59 4.77 -2.53 9.69
C PRO A 59 5.48 -3.65 10.43
N ARG A 60 4.70 -4.66 10.82
CA ARG A 60 5.21 -5.88 11.45
C ARG A 60 5.76 -6.82 10.39
N TYR A 61 6.81 -7.53 10.75
CA TYR A 61 7.41 -8.53 9.87
C TYR A 61 8.18 -9.59 10.66
N THR A 62 8.34 -10.76 10.04
CA THR A 62 9.33 -11.76 10.43
C THR A 62 10.46 -11.79 9.40
N ALA A 63 11.69 -12.12 9.81
CA ALA A 63 12.85 -12.14 8.92
C ALA A 63 13.64 -13.43 9.11
N TRP A 64 13.89 -14.17 8.03
CA TRP A 64 14.54 -15.49 8.08
C TRP A 64 15.93 -15.53 7.44
N GLN A 65 16.16 -14.84 6.33
CA GLN A 65 17.50 -14.71 5.77
C GLN A 65 18.05 -13.33 6.12
N LYS A 66 19.18 -13.29 6.82
CA LYS A 66 19.81 -12.04 7.29
C LYS A 66 21.28 -12.06 6.94
N SER A 67 21.70 -11.13 6.09
CA SER A 67 23.10 -10.86 5.79
C SER A 67 23.43 -9.39 6.09
N PRO A 68 24.71 -8.99 6.01
CA PRO A 68 25.08 -7.57 6.04
C PRO A 68 24.45 -6.76 4.90
N ASP A 69 24.15 -7.39 3.76
CA ASP A 69 23.74 -6.71 2.54
C ASP A 69 22.23 -6.61 2.36
N PHE A 70 21.48 -7.61 2.83
CA PHE A 70 20.02 -7.63 2.74
C PHE A 70 19.37 -8.53 3.79
N GLN A 71 18.06 -8.43 3.88
CA GLN A 71 17.21 -9.36 4.60
C GLN A 71 16.03 -9.78 3.73
N ILE A 72 15.57 -11.02 3.88
CA ILE A 72 14.23 -11.39 3.43
C ILE A 72 13.28 -11.25 4.62
N ARG A 73 12.21 -10.47 4.42
CA ARG A 73 11.18 -10.18 5.44
C ARG A 73 9.79 -10.54 4.92
N GLU A 74 9.00 -11.26 5.69
CA GLU A 74 7.56 -11.45 5.46
C GLU A 74 6.83 -10.41 6.29
N TYR A 75 6.28 -9.41 5.59
CA TYR A 75 5.45 -8.40 6.21
C TYR A 75 4.03 -8.93 6.38
N ASP A 76 3.42 -8.61 7.52
CA ASP A 76 2.01 -8.90 7.76
C ASP A 76 1.11 -8.07 6.84
N GLU A 77 -0.16 -8.49 6.69
CA GLU A 77 -1.17 -7.64 6.07
C GLU A 77 -1.26 -6.30 6.81
N ALA A 78 -1.38 -5.22 6.05
CA ALA A 78 -1.43 -3.87 6.61
C ALA A 78 -2.28 -2.90 5.80
N SER A 79 -2.98 -2.02 6.49
CA SER A 79 -3.68 -0.87 5.95
C SER A 79 -2.77 0.37 5.94
N TRP A 80 -2.83 1.09 4.84
CA TRP A 80 -2.09 2.31 4.54
C TRP A 80 -3.06 3.35 3.98
N VAL A 81 -2.78 4.63 4.17
CA VAL A 81 -3.37 5.69 3.32
C VAL A 81 -2.38 5.98 2.19
N ALA A 82 -2.87 6.07 0.95
CA ALA A 82 -2.05 6.21 -0.24
C ALA A 82 -2.57 7.33 -1.16
N THR A 83 -1.66 7.92 -1.95
CA THR A 83 -1.93 8.90 -3.02
C THR A 83 -1.08 8.56 -4.25
N ASN A 84 -1.58 8.89 -5.43
CA ASN A 84 -0.81 8.80 -6.68
C ASN A 84 -0.35 10.21 -7.07
N VAL A 85 0.86 10.31 -7.58
CA VAL A 85 1.42 11.54 -8.11
C VAL A 85 2.17 11.23 -9.40
N SER A 86 1.84 11.95 -10.47
CA SER A 86 2.66 11.98 -11.68
C SER A 86 3.67 13.11 -11.57
N SER A 87 4.95 12.82 -11.75
CA SER A 87 6.02 13.83 -11.70
C SER A 87 7.19 13.44 -12.58
N THR A 88 7.99 14.43 -12.99
CA THR A 88 9.27 14.20 -13.69
C THR A 88 10.37 13.76 -12.72
N HIS A 89 10.27 14.15 -11.44
CA HIS A 89 11.30 13.87 -10.43
C HIS A 89 10.70 13.22 -9.19
N TYR A 90 11.39 12.21 -8.68
CA TYR A 90 11.02 11.49 -7.47
C TYR A 90 10.83 12.44 -6.27
N GLU A 91 11.76 13.37 -6.03
CA GLU A 91 11.67 14.29 -4.88
C GLU A 91 10.45 15.22 -4.98
N LEU A 92 10.05 15.61 -6.20
CA LEU A 92 8.86 16.43 -6.40
C LEU A 92 7.58 15.62 -6.17
N ALA A 93 7.56 14.35 -6.60
CA ALA A 93 6.45 13.45 -6.32
C ALA A 93 6.23 13.28 -4.80
N VAL A 94 7.31 13.01 -4.06
CA VAL A 94 7.27 12.89 -2.60
C VAL A 94 6.81 14.20 -1.94
N LYS A 95 7.34 15.34 -2.38
CA LYS A 95 6.97 16.66 -1.85
C LYS A 95 5.48 16.98 -2.07
N ALA A 96 4.90 16.56 -3.19
CA ALA A 96 3.49 16.76 -3.50
C ALA A 96 2.57 15.77 -2.75
N ALA A 97 3.02 14.53 -2.55
CA ALA A 97 2.23 13.49 -1.91
C ALA A 97 2.06 13.68 -0.40
N VAL A 98 3.15 14.03 0.30
CA VAL A 98 3.18 14.07 1.78
C VAL A 98 2.08 14.95 2.38
N PRO A 99 1.83 16.19 1.91
CA PRO A 99 0.76 17.02 2.47
C PRO A 99 -0.62 16.35 2.41
N ARG A 100 -0.97 15.72 1.27
CA ARG A 100 -2.25 15.02 1.09
C ARG A 100 -2.45 13.90 2.10
N LEU A 101 -1.39 13.12 2.32
CA LEU A 101 -1.41 12.04 3.31
C LEU A 101 -1.55 12.59 4.74
N LEU A 102 -0.86 13.69 5.07
CA LEU A 102 -0.93 14.28 6.40
C LEU A 102 -2.28 14.93 6.71
N GLU A 103 -2.95 15.50 5.72
CA GLU A 103 -4.32 16.03 5.88
C GLU A 103 -5.27 14.93 6.36
N TYR A 104 -5.18 13.72 5.79
CA TYR A 104 -5.94 12.56 6.28
C TYR A 104 -5.64 12.23 7.75
N PHE A 105 -4.36 12.24 8.16
CA PHE A 105 -3.98 12.04 9.57
C PHE A 105 -4.47 13.16 10.50
N TYR A 106 -4.70 14.36 9.96
CA TYR A 106 -5.09 15.55 10.74
C TYR A 106 -6.57 15.88 10.68
N GLY A 107 -7.41 14.95 10.21
CA GLY A 107 -8.87 15.05 10.29
C GLY A 107 -9.56 15.16 8.94
N LEU A 108 -8.86 15.06 7.80
CA LEU A 108 -9.50 14.97 6.48
C LEU A 108 -9.95 13.53 6.18
N ASN A 109 -10.74 12.99 7.09
CA ASN A 109 -11.45 11.72 7.00
C ASN A 109 -12.90 11.95 7.47
N VAL A 110 -13.80 11.03 7.12
CA VAL A 110 -15.25 11.17 7.34
C VAL A 110 -15.57 11.43 8.82
N GLU A 111 -14.82 10.81 9.72
CA GLU A 111 -15.00 10.93 11.17
C GLU A 111 -14.30 12.16 11.79
N GLY A 112 -13.56 12.96 11.00
CA GLY A 112 -12.80 14.10 11.51
C GLY A 112 -11.68 13.73 12.49
N LEU A 113 -11.26 12.46 12.51
CA LEU A 113 -10.33 11.91 13.50
C LEU A 113 -8.91 12.37 13.25
N ARG A 114 -8.23 12.77 14.33
CA ARG A 114 -6.79 13.06 14.32
C ARG A 114 -6.02 11.83 14.79
N MET A 115 -5.11 11.35 13.97
CA MET A 115 -4.31 10.15 14.20
C MET A 115 -2.84 10.51 14.42
N LYS A 116 -2.12 9.67 15.15
CA LYS A 116 -0.67 9.81 15.30
C LYS A 116 0.00 9.36 14.01
N GLU A 117 0.95 10.15 13.50
CA GLU A 117 1.77 9.76 12.35
C GLU A 117 2.62 8.51 12.65
N THR A 118 2.97 7.79 11.59
CA THR A 118 3.67 6.51 11.63
C THR A 118 4.88 6.52 10.69
N VAL A 119 5.60 5.40 10.64
CA VAL A 119 6.67 5.15 9.65
C VAL A 119 6.55 3.73 9.09
N PRO A 120 7.10 3.44 7.91
CA PRO A 120 7.76 4.36 7.00
C PRO A 120 6.75 5.16 6.15
N LEU A 121 7.25 6.22 5.51
CA LEU A 121 6.69 6.68 4.25
C LEU A 121 7.15 5.71 3.17
N LEU A 122 6.21 5.06 2.49
CA LEU A 122 6.47 4.10 1.43
C LEU A 122 6.27 4.78 0.08
N ILE A 123 7.24 4.63 -0.83
CA ILE A 123 7.15 5.11 -2.20
C ILE A 123 7.29 3.91 -3.12
N TYR A 124 6.40 3.80 -4.10
CA TYR A 124 6.39 2.75 -5.11
C TYR A 124 6.45 3.39 -6.49
N TYR A 125 7.38 2.93 -7.33
CA TYR A 125 7.46 3.36 -8.72
C TYR A 125 8.19 2.33 -9.58
N ARG A 126 7.97 2.44 -10.89
CA ARG A 126 8.60 1.62 -11.92
C ARG A 126 9.94 2.22 -12.36
N THR A 127 10.97 1.39 -12.47
CA THR A 127 12.33 1.80 -12.86
C THR A 127 12.64 1.57 -14.33
N ASP A 128 11.79 0.83 -15.05
CA ASP A 128 11.91 0.63 -16.50
C ASP A 128 11.56 1.89 -17.32
N VAL A 129 10.98 2.92 -16.67
CA VAL A 129 10.88 4.26 -17.23
C VAL A 129 12.10 5.06 -16.82
N HIS A 130 12.97 5.36 -17.78
CA HIS A 130 14.21 6.08 -17.53
C HIS A 130 13.94 7.40 -16.77
N PRO A 131 14.73 7.77 -15.74
CA PRO A 131 14.46 8.94 -14.90
C PRO A 131 14.34 10.28 -15.66
N HIS A 132 14.91 10.36 -16.87
CA HIS A 132 14.87 11.53 -17.75
C HIS A 132 13.89 11.38 -18.93
N ALA A 133 13.14 10.28 -19.03
CA ALA A 133 12.20 10.03 -20.14
C ALA A 133 10.85 10.77 -19.98
N GLY A 134 10.66 11.56 -18.91
CA GLY A 134 9.50 12.42 -18.74
C GLY A 134 8.71 12.11 -17.46
N MET A 135 7.38 12.23 -17.56
CA MET A 135 6.47 11.98 -16.43
C MET A 135 6.47 10.51 -16.01
N ARG A 136 6.66 10.26 -14.72
CA ARG A 136 6.55 8.96 -14.08
C ARG A 136 5.45 8.98 -13.03
N ASN A 137 4.85 7.82 -12.81
CA ASN A 137 3.82 7.64 -11.80
C ASN A 137 4.44 7.08 -10.52
N PHE A 138 4.15 7.75 -9.41
CA PHE A 138 4.56 7.36 -8.08
C PHE A 138 3.30 7.09 -7.25
N SER A 139 3.27 5.97 -6.55
CA SER A 139 2.32 5.73 -5.47
C SER A 139 3.05 5.95 -4.15
N VAL A 140 2.50 6.80 -3.30
CA VAL A 140 3.10 7.14 -2.00
C VAL A 140 2.10 6.80 -0.92
N ALA A 141 2.54 6.09 0.11
CA ALA A 141 1.68 5.61 1.18
C ALA A 141 2.30 5.83 2.56
N MET A 142 1.45 6.02 3.57
CA MET A 142 1.83 6.10 4.97
C MET A 142 1.07 5.04 5.77
N TYR A 143 1.80 4.30 6.61
CA TYR A 143 1.27 3.19 7.39
C TYR A 143 0.18 3.68 8.36
N LEU A 144 -0.90 2.95 8.57
CA LEU A 144 -1.88 3.39 9.58
C LEU A 144 -1.48 2.96 11.00
N PRO A 145 -1.81 3.72 12.06
CA PRO A 145 -1.52 3.30 13.43
C PRO A 145 -2.17 1.96 13.76
N TYR A 146 -1.61 1.23 14.72
CA TYR A 146 -2.05 -0.15 14.99
C TYR A 146 -3.55 -0.28 15.30
N ASN A 147 -4.13 0.71 15.96
CA ASN A 147 -5.55 0.71 16.32
C ASN A 147 -6.49 0.98 15.13
N TYR A 148 -5.98 1.37 13.96
CA TYR A 148 -6.74 1.62 12.73
C TYR A 148 -6.43 0.63 11.60
N GLN A 149 -5.67 -0.44 11.90
CA GLN A 149 -5.30 -1.44 10.90
C GLN A 149 -6.52 -2.22 10.37
N GLY A 150 -7.49 -2.54 11.24
CA GLY A 150 -8.70 -3.29 10.87
C GLY A 150 -9.83 -2.43 10.28
N GLN A 151 -10.08 -1.27 10.90
CA GLN A 151 -11.14 -0.32 10.52
C GLN A 151 -10.55 1.08 10.37
N PRO A 152 -9.90 1.37 9.22
CA PRO A 152 -9.36 2.69 8.95
C PRO A 152 -10.50 3.70 8.66
N PRO A 153 -10.40 4.96 9.17
CA PRO A 153 -11.31 6.05 8.81
C PRO A 153 -11.43 6.21 7.29
N GLU A 154 -12.64 6.46 6.77
CA GLU A 154 -12.80 6.66 5.34
C GLU A 154 -12.23 8.03 4.93
N PRO A 155 -11.41 8.13 3.87
CA PRO A 155 -10.91 9.43 3.43
C PRO A 155 -12.03 10.35 2.96
N ASN A 156 -11.95 11.64 3.31
CA ASN A 156 -12.91 12.68 2.87
C ASN A 156 -12.39 13.47 1.64
N SER A 157 -11.39 12.93 0.94
CA SER A 157 -10.80 13.52 -0.26
C SER A 157 -10.64 12.44 -1.31
N THR A 158 -10.85 12.80 -2.58
CA THR A 158 -10.62 11.91 -3.73
C THR A 158 -9.13 11.75 -4.06
N ASP A 159 -8.25 12.53 -3.44
CA ASP A 159 -6.81 12.50 -3.71
C ASP A 159 -6.09 11.34 -3.01
N VAL A 160 -6.73 10.75 -1.99
CA VAL A 160 -6.18 9.65 -1.18
C VAL A 160 -7.16 8.49 -1.10
N TRP A 161 -6.63 7.29 -0.90
CA TRP A 161 -7.44 6.07 -0.68
C TRP A 161 -6.76 5.17 0.34
N ILE A 162 -7.53 4.23 0.89
CA ILE A 162 -7.00 3.18 1.76
C ILE A 162 -6.46 2.04 0.89
N TYR A 163 -5.19 1.72 1.07
CA TYR A 163 -4.52 0.58 0.45
C TYR A 163 -4.28 -0.51 1.50
N ARG A 164 -4.74 -1.74 1.22
CA ARG A 164 -4.42 -2.93 2.03
C ARG A 164 -3.33 -3.73 1.34
N SER A 165 -2.12 -3.69 1.89
CA SER A 165 -1.02 -4.53 1.41
C SER A 165 -1.22 -5.97 1.91
N PRO A 166 -1.18 -6.97 1.03
CA PRO A 166 -1.27 -8.37 1.47
C PRO A 166 -0.05 -8.74 2.30
N LYS A 167 -0.18 -9.83 3.06
CA LYS A 167 0.97 -10.51 3.64
C LYS A 167 1.93 -10.89 2.52
N SER A 168 3.19 -10.49 2.58
CA SER A 168 4.12 -10.66 1.45
C SER A 168 5.59 -10.73 1.87
N PRO A 169 6.37 -11.65 1.27
CA PRO A 169 7.82 -11.64 1.39
C PRO A 169 8.43 -10.52 0.53
N LEU A 170 9.38 -9.78 1.10
CA LEU A 170 10.13 -8.72 0.44
C LEU A 170 11.62 -8.89 0.75
N ALA A 171 12.46 -8.73 -0.27
CA ALA A 171 13.88 -8.50 -0.08
C ALA A 171 14.10 -7.04 0.31
N VAL A 172 14.91 -6.81 1.34
CA VAL A 172 15.11 -5.50 1.94
C VAL A 172 16.59 -5.22 2.13
N ARG A 173 17.07 -4.17 1.47
CA ARG A 173 18.38 -3.59 1.76
C ARG A 173 18.22 -2.30 2.56
N MET A 174 18.93 -2.21 3.67
CA MET A 174 18.93 -1.06 4.56
C MET A 174 20.12 -0.16 4.25
N PHE A 175 19.91 1.15 4.25
CA PHE A 175 20.98 2.11 4.07
C PHE A 175 20.78 3.34 4.95
N GLN A 176 21.90 3.96 5.32
CA GLN A 176 21.89 5.23 6.04
C GLN A 176 21.61 6.37 5.06
N HIS A 177 21.27 7.55 5.56
CA HIS A 177 20.90 8.76 4.81
C HIS A 177 19.43 8.85 4.39
N ARG A 178 19.09 9.96 3.71
CA ARG A 178 17.76 10.19 3.14
C ARG A 178 17.65 9.42 1.82
N ALA A 179 16.48 8.88 1.55
CA ALA A 179 16.12 8.29 0.28
C ALA A 179 15.97 9.38 -0.82
N ARG A 180 17.11 9.85 -1.35
CA ARG A 180 17.18 10.61 -2.61
C ARG A 180 17.27 9.63 -3.76
N GLU A 181 16.70 9.96 -4.91
CA GLU A 181 16.55 9.00 -6.01
C GLU A 181 17.87 8.39 -6.46
N ALA A 182 18.92 9.20 -6.66
CA ALA A 182 20.23 8.69 -7.06
C ALA A 182 20.75 7.59 -6.10
N ARG A 183 20.67 7.84 -4.78
CA ARG A 183 21.07 6.85 -3.77
C ARG A 183 20.13 5.66 -3.72
N VAL A 184 18.84 5.87 -3.92
CA VAL A 184 17.85 4.78 -3.99
C VAL A 184 18.19 3.82 -5.13
N LEU A 185 18.56 4.35 -6.31
CA LEU A 185 18.96 3.54 -7.46
C LEU A 185 20.29 2.80 -7.21
N ASP A 186 21.28 3.46 -6.59
CA ASP A 186 22.55 2.82 -6.21
C ASP A 186 22.32 1.63 -5.26
N GLU A 187 21.50 1.82 -4.22
CA GLU A 187 21.21 0.75 -3.24
C GLU A 187 20.29 -0.33 -3.84
N ALA A 188 19.41 0.01 -4.79
CA ALA A 188 18.62 -0.98 -5.51
C ALA A 188 19.50 -1.89 -6.38
N ALA A 189 20.49 -1.33 -7.07
CA ALA A 189 21.48 -2.11 -7.83
C ALA A 189 22.29 -3.03 -6.89
N ALA A 190 22.77 -2.51 -5.75
CA ALA A 190 23.47 -3.34 -4.77
C ALA A 190 22.60 -4.44 -4.15
N LEU A 191 21.28 -4.22 -4.03
CA LEU A 191 20.35 -5.27 -3.60
C LEU A 191 20.22 -6.37 -4.67
N VAL A 192 20.14 -6.00 -5.95
CA VAL A 192 20.13 -6.95 -7.07
C VAL A 192 21.37 -7.82 -7.04
N ASP A 193 22.56 -7.21 -6.98
CA ASP A 193 23.83 -7.95 -6.94
C ASP A 193 23.88 -8.94 -5.76
N ALA A 194 23.41 -8.50 -4.58
CA ALA A 194 23.41 -9.34 -3.38
C ALA A 194 22.39 -10.49 -3.45
N LEU A 195 21.23 -10.27 -4.08
CA LEU A 195 20.23 -11.32 -4.31
C LEU A 195 20.75 -12.37 -5.29
N GLU A 196 21.33 -11.94 -6.42
CA GLU A 196 21.91 -12.84 -7.42
C GLU A 196 23.06 -13.66 -6.84
N HIS A 197 23.95 -13.03 -6.06
CA HIS A 197 25.04 -13.73 -5.37
C HIS A 197 24.54 -14.78 -4.36
N ALA A 198 23.39 -14.52 -3.74
CA ALA A 198 22.73 -15.45 -2.82
C ALA A 198 21.86 -16.51 -3.54
N GLY A 199 21.80 -16.50 -4.87
CA GLY A 199 21.05 -17.47 -5.68
C GLY A 199 19.56 -17.16 -5.84
N HIS A 200 19.09 -15.97 -5.45
CA HIS A 200 17.72 -15.54 -5.70
C HIS A 200 17.62 -14.97 -7.12
N THR A 201 16.66 -15.46 -7.91
CA THR A 201 16.43 -15.00 -9.29
C THR A 201 14.97 -14.60 -9.57
N ASP A 202 14.03 -15.02 -8.71
CA ASP A 202 12.60 -14.74 -8.85
C ASP A 202 12.16 -13.47 -8.11
N TYR A 203 12.56 -12.29 -8.61
CA TYR A 203 12.15 -10.99 -8.07
C TYR A 203 11.84 -9.94 -9.15
N GLU A 204 11.00 -8.97 -8.80
CA GLU A 204 10.57 -7.88 -9.67
C GLU A 204 11.58 -6.72 -9.66
N SER A 205 12.63 -6.79 -10.50
CA SER A 205 13.69 -5.78 -10.54
C SER A 205 13.28 -4.43 -11.14
N ASN A 206 12.22 -4.40 -11.96
CA ASN A 206 11.69 -3.20 -12.61
C ASN A 206 10.71 -2.40 -11.73
N VAL A 207 10.43 -2.88 -10.53
CA VAL A 207 9.51 -2.29 -9.56
C VAL A 207 10.27 -2.04 -8.27
N LEU A 208 10.34 -0.78 -7.86
CA LEU A 208 11.06 -0.40 -6.66
C LEU A 208 10.12 0.15 -5.59
N MET A 209 10.29 -0.36 -4.38
CA MET A 209 9.69 0.17 -3.18
C MET A 209 10.76 0.83 -2.32
N VAL A 210 10.47 2.02 -1.80
CA VAL A 210 11.37 2.79 -0.96
C VAL A 210 10.67 3.07 0.35
N ALA A 211 11.27 2.66 1.47
CA ALA A 211 10.76 2.92 2.80
C ALA A 211 11.65 3.95 3.51
N SER A 212 11.10 5.14 3.75
CA SER A 212 11.77 6.19 4.50
C SER A 212 11.23 6.27 5.92
N TYR A 213 12.06 5.96 6.91
CA TYR A 213 11.74 6.08 8.33
C TYR A 213 12.13 7.44 8.91
N ASN A 214 12.71 8.29 8.07
CA ASN A 214 12.87 9.71 8.38
C ASN A 214 11.49 10.37 8.35
N HIS A 215 11.06 10.94 9.49
CA HIS A 215 9.82 11.69 9.54
C HIS A 215 9.80 12.79 8.46
N PRO A 216 8.78 12.84 7.59
CA PRO A 216 8.80 13.66 6.39
C PRO A 216 8.88 15.17 6.69
N MET A 217 8.21 15.62 7.76
CA MET A 217 8.18 17.03 8.18
C MET A 217 9.25 17.45 9.20
N LYS A 218 10.00 16.52 9.81
CA LYS A 218 10.97 16.87 10.87
C LYS A 218 12.39 16.88 10.33
N HIS A 219 12.91 18.08 10.10
CA HIS A 219 14.33 18.28 9.83
C HIS A 219 15.13 18.17 11.13
N HIS A 220 15.78 17.02 11.36
CA HIS A 220 16.76 16.88 12.44
C HIS A 220 18.19 16.95 11.90
N PRO A 221 18.81 18.16 11.85
CA PRO A 221 20.14 18.34 11.27
C PRO A 221 21.25 17.57 12.02
N HIS A 222 21.09 17.37 13.33
CA HIS A 222 22.05 16.63 14.17
C HIS A 222 21.84 15.10 14.20
N ARG A 223 20.80 14.57 13.53
CA ARG A 223 20.48 13.14 13.50
C ARG A 223 20.79 12.47 12.15
N ARG A 224 21.77 13.00 11.40
CA ARG A 224 22.18 12.42 10.10
C ARG A 224 22.61 10.95 10.18
N ARG A 225 23.22 10.54 11.31
CA ARG A 225 23.66 9.16 11.58
C ARG A 225 22.54 8.21 12.02
N TYR A 226 21.35 8.72 12.34
CA TYR A 226 20.19 7.91 12.76
C TYR A 226 19.12 7.84 11.66
N ARG A 227 19.48 8.22 10.43
CA ARG A 227 18.57 8.09 9.30
C ARG A 227 18.57 6.63 8.87
N HIS A 228 17.37 6.08 8.76
CA HIS A 228 17.14 4.74 8.24
C HIS A 228 16.25 4.85 7.02
N SER A 229 16.76 4.37 5.90
CA SER A 229 16.00 4.22 4.66
C SER A 229 16.22 2.80 4.14
N GLU A 230 15.29 2.30 3.37
CA GLU A 230 15.36 0.96 2.82
C GLU A 230 14.87 0.96 1.37
N VAL A 231 15.44 0.08 0.56
CA VAL A 231 14.89 -0.32 -0.74
C VAL A 231 14.35 -1.73 -0.63
N TRP A 232 13.15 -1.96 -1.15
CA TRP A 232 12.48 -3.26 -1.13
C TRP A 232 12.16 -3.73 -2.54
N MET A 233 12.27 -5.04 -2.75
CA MET A 233 11.87 -5.73 -3.97
C MET A 233 10.95 -6.89 -3.62
N ARG A 234 9.88 -7.06 -4.41
CA ARG A 234 9.00 -8.22 -4.31
C ARG A 234 9.62 -9.39 -5.06
N GLY A 235 9.43 -10.59 -4.55
CA GLY A 235 9.84 -11.83 -5.21
C GLY A 235 9.16 -13.05 -4.59
N ASP A 236 9.36 -14.22 -5.19
CA ASP A 236 8.91 -15.50 -4.64
C ASP A 236 9.93 -16.04 -3.63
N PHE A 237 10.15 -15.31 -2.53
CA PHE A 237 11.08 -15.73 -1.49
C PHE A 237 10.43 -16.72 -0.53
N LYS A 238 11.04 -17.89 -0.38
CA LYS A 238 10.60 -18.94 0.55
C LYS A 238 11.62 -19.11 1.69
N PRO A 239 11.18 -19.40 2.93
CA PRO A 239 12.08 -19.84 3.98
C PRO A 239 12.74 -21.17 3.60
N GLU A 240 14.04 -21.30 3.83
CA GLU A 240 14.76 -22.56 3.65
C GLU A 240 14.05 -23.68 4.43
N GLY A 241 13.77 -24.82 3.76
CA GLY A 241 13.03 -25.95 4.33
C GLY A 241 11.52 -25.95 4.12
N ARG A 242 10.96 -25.04 3.31
CA ARG A 242 9.58 -25.10 2.80
C ARG A 242 9.48 -25.54 1.34
N ASP A 243 10.41 -26.37 0.89
CA ASP A 243 10.30 -27.01 -0.41
C ASP A 243 9.33 -28.21 -0.30
N GLY A 244 8.10 -28.02 -0.77
CA GLY A 244 7.24 -29.13 -1.21
C GLY A 244 6.50 -29.94 -0.14
N ALA A 245 5.56 -29.33 0.57
CA ALA A 245 4.36 -30.09 0.96
C ALA A 245 3.47 -30.18 -0.30
N GLY A 246 3.50 -31.35 -0.95
CA GLY A 246 3.02 -31.59 -2.30
C GLY A 246 1.66 -30.99 -2.63
N ALA A 247 1.62 -30.19 -3.69
CA ALA A 247 0.41 -30.07 -4.49
C ALA A 247 0.16 -31.44 -5.14
N VAL A 248 -0.82 -32.16 -4.61
CA VAL A 248 -1.39 -33.34 -5.27
C VAL A 248 -1.94 -32.87 -6.63
N PRO A 249 -1.54 -33.48 -7.76
CA PRO A 249 -2.12 -33.12 -9.04
C PRO A 249 -3.60 -33.52 -9.03
N ALA A 250 -4.48 -32.56 -9.33
CA ALA A 250 -5.88 -32.85 -9.59
C ALA A 250 -5.97 -33.70 -10.86
N ASP A 251 -6.29 -34.96 -10.66
CA ASP A 251 -6.65 -35.95 -11.67
C ASP A 251 -7.81 -35.39 -12.51
N THR A 252 -7.56 -35.06 -13.78
CA THR A 252 -8.62 -34.74 -14.74
C THR A 252 -8.99 -36.00 -15.50
N ALA A 253 -9.85 -36.81 -14.88
CA ALA A 253 -10.66 -37.80 -15.57
C ALA A 253 -11.63 -37.06 -16.52
N GLY A 254 -11.60 -37.46 -17.79
CA GLY A 254 -12.24 -36.76 -18.89
C GLY A 254 -13.76 -36.92 -18.99
N ALA A 255 -14.33 -36.07 -19.86
CA ALA A 255 -15.56 -36.36 -20.57
C ALA A 255 -15.37 -35.90 -22.02
N ALA A 256 -15.35 -36.89 -22.92
CA ALA A 256 -15.37 -36.72 -24.36
C ALA A 256 -16.74 -36.21 -24.83
N ALA A 257 -16.75 -35.40 -25.90
CA ALA A 257 -17.86 -35.34 -26.84
C ALA A 257 -17.30 -34.99 -28.23
N THR A 258 -17.37 -35.97 -29.13
CA THR A 258 -16.99 -35.91 -30.54
C THR A 258 -18.13 -35.43 -31.45
N ALA A 259 -17.72 -34.76 -32.53
CA ALA A 259 -18.23 -34.83 -33.90
C ALA A 259 -19.48 -34.05 -34.32
N GLY A 260 -19.34 -33.35 -35.46
CA GLY A 260 -20.43 -32.87 -36.30
C GLY A 260 -19.96 -31.89 -37.39
N ALA A 261 -19.52 -32.42 -38.54
CA ALA A 261 -19.11 -31.68 -39.73
C ALA A 261 -20.28 -31.29 -40.65
N ALA A 262 -20.12 -30.23 -41.46
CA ALA A 262 -20.62 -30.04 -42.84
C ALA A 262 -20.08 -28.68 -43.38
N HIS A 263 -19.22 -28.65 -44.41
CA HIS A 263 -19.55 -28.40 -45.85
C HIS A 263 -20.43 -27.15 -46.07
N VAL A 264 -20.06 -26.12 -46.85
CA VAL A 264 -19.33 -26.00 -48.13
C VAL A 264 -18.51 -24.72 -48.15
#